data_AF-A0AAE7BVK2-F1
#
_entry.id   AF-A0AAE7BVK2-F1
#
_cell.length_a   1.000
_cell.length_b   1.000
_cell.length_c   1.000
_cell.angle_alpha   90.00
_cell.angle_beta   90.00
_cell.angle_gamma   90.00
#
_symmetry.space_group_name_H-M   'P 1'
#
loop_
_entity.id
_entity.type
_entity.pdbx_description
1 polymer ?
#
loop_
_entity_poly.entity_id
_entity_poly.type
_entity_poly.pdbx_seq_one_letter_code
_entity_poly.pdbx_strand_id
1 'polypeptide(L)'
;MAKKIGIVVLFLLICIYAINLQTEKKELELRLEILAGHNLFLLLTTYDEIQDLLNSDKKSTDIIINVKKKLENIKEFSSTIDTAIGRGDLQTIYFKFTEIFSHFENISASVGNNKSKELIEIKGLIQELKTIILETYYVKNNTEGGKAELHIKHFDKIDAFIERITKFNKGLT
;
A
#
# COMPACT_ATOMS: atom_id res chain seq x y z
N MET A 1 -59.52 1.45 -10.84
CA MET A 1 -58.60 2.37 -10.14
C MET A 1 -57.63 1.65 -9.20
N ALA A 2 -58.07 0.67 -8.41
CA ALA A 2 -57.20 -0.07 -7.46
C ALA A 2 -55.92 -0.68 -8.08
N LYS A 3 -55.98 -1.27 -9.29
CA LYS A 3 -54.78 -1.78 -9.99
C LYS A 3 -53.75 -0.69 -10.32
N LYS A 4 -54.18 0.53 -10.64
CA LYS A 4 -53.27 1.65 -10.92
C LYS A 4 -52.60 2.15 -9.63
N ILE A 5 -53.34 2.17 -8.52
CA ILE A 5 -52.81 2.54 -7.20
C ILE A 5 -51.79 1.50 -6.71
N GLY A 6 -52.05 0.20 -6.91
CA GLY A 6 -51.11 -0.87 -6.55
C GLY A 6 -49.77 -0.79 -7.30
N ILE A 7 -49.78 -0.43 -8.58
CA ILE A 7 -48.56 -0.24 -9.38
C ILE A 7 -47.76 0.97 -8.87
N VAL A 8 -48.44 2.07 -8.52
CA VAL A 8 -47.79 3.28 -7.98
C VAL A 8 -47.13 2.99 -6.63
N VAL A 9 -47.81 2.25 -5.73
CA VAL A 9 -47.25 1.87 -4.43
C VAL A 9 -46.03 0.95 -4.58
N LEU A 10 -46.08 -0.02 -5.50
CA LEU A 10 -44.94 -0.90 -5.77
C LEU A 10 -43.73 -0.12 -6.29
N PHE A 11 -43.94 0.82 -7.21
CA PHE A 11 -42.86 1.69 -7.69
C PHE A 11 -42.23 2.52 -6.55
N LEU A 12 -43.07 3.05 -5.65
CA LEU A 12 -42.62 3.82 -4.50
C LEU A 12 -41.74 2.99 -3.56
N LEU A 13 -42.12 1.73 -3.30
CA LEU A 13 -41.34 0.80 -2.48
C LEU A 13 -39.98 0.47 -3.13
N ILE A 14 -39.95 0.25 -4.45
CA ILE A 14 -38.70 0.02 -5.19
C ILE A 14 -37.79 1.25 -5.12
N CYS A 15 -38.35 2.45 -5.27
CA CYS A 15 -37.57 3.69 -5.15
C CYS A 15 -36.99 3.87 -3.74
N ILE A 16 -37.78 3.63 -2.69
CA ILE A 16 -37.30 3.70 -1.30
C ILE A 16 -36.18 2.69 -1.05
N TYR A 17 -36.36 1.45 -1.51
CA TYR A 17 -35.34 0.40 -1.38
C TYR A 17 -34.04 0.78 -2.11
N ALA A 18 -34.15 1.31 -3.33
CA ALA A 18 -32.98 1.74 -4.10
C ALA A 18 -32.22 2.90 -3.41
N ILE A 19 -32.94 3.86 -2.81
CA ILE A 19 -32.34 4.97 -2.06
C ILE A 19 -31.62 4.46 -0.81
N ASN A 20 -32.22 3.53 -0.06
CA ASN A 20 -31.60 2.93 1.11
C ASN A 20 -30.31 2.19 0.74
N LEU A 21 -30.35 1.36 -0.30
CA LEU A 21 -29.18 0.64 -0.80
C LEU A 21 -28.06 1.60 -1.26
N GLN A 22 -28.42 2.71 -1.92
CA GLN A 22 -27.45 3.72 -2.33
C GLN A 22 -26.81 4.43 -1.13
N THR A 23 -27.57 4.63 -0.05
CA THR A 23 -27.09 5.27 1.19
C THR A 23 -26.12 4.34 1.93
N GLU A 24 -26.48 3.08 2.10
CA GLU A 24 -25.60 2.06 2.70
C GLU A 24 -24.31 1.90 1.91
N LYS A 25 -24.40 1.86 0.57
CA LYS A 25 -23.22 1.79 -0.30
C LYS A 25 -22.28 2.98 -0.10
N LYS A 26 -22.82 4.21 -0.04
CA LYS A 26 -22.02 5.42 0.21
C LYS A 26 -21.35 5.39 1.57
N GLU A 27 -22.05 4.90 2.61
CA GLU A 27 -21.48 4.79 3.95
C GLU A 27 -20.32 3.77 3.98
N LEU A 28 -20.51 2.60 3.37
CA LEU A 28 -19.46 1.59 3.23
C LEU A 28 -18.24 2.13 2.47
N GLU A 29 -18.48 2.83 1.37
CA GLU A 29 -17.42 3.45 0.57
C GLU A 29 -16.62 4.47 1.37
N LEU A 30 -17.29 5.33 2.14
CA LEU A 30 -16.63 6.27 3.04
C LEU A 30 -15.80 5.56 4.13
N ARG A 31 -16.33 4.49 4.73
CA ARG A 31 -15.58 3.71 5.73
C ARG A 31 -14.33 3.07 5.13
N LEU A 32 -14.43 2.51 3.92
CA LEU A 32 -13.29 1.96 3.19
C LEU A 32 -12.28 3.04 2.82
N GLU A 33 -12.73 4.22 2.40
CA GLU A 33 -11.86 5.36 2.09
C GLU A 33 -11.04 5.80 3.31
N ILE A 34 -11.69 5.91 4.48
CA ILE A 34 -11.02 6.27 5.74
C ILE A 34 -10.03 5.18 6.16
N LEU A 35 -10.45 3.92 6.09
CA LEU A 35 -9.59 2.79 6.48
C LEU A 35 -8.36 2.69 5.56
N ALA A 36 -8.55 2.76 4.25
CA ALA A 36 -7.47 2.76 3.27
C ALA A 36 -6.55 3.99 3.45
N GLY A 37 -7.12 5.17 3.67
CA GLY A 37 -6.36 6.41 3.90
C GLY A 37 -5.49 6.33 5.15
N HIS A 38 -6.03 5.82 6.26
CA HIS A 38 -5.28 5.60 7.49
C HIS A 38 -4.15 4.58 7.28
N ASN A 39 -4.42 3.46 6.61
CA ASN A 39 -3.40 2.45 6.34
C ASN A 39 -2.33 2.95 5.37
N LEU A 40 -2.67 3.77 4.37
CA LEU A 40 -1.69 4.43 3.48
C LEU A 40 -0.78 5.36 4.28
N PHE A 41 -1.34 6.12 5.22
CA PHE A 41 -0.56 6.98 6.10
C PHE A 41 0.41 6.17 6.96
N LEU A 42 -0.06 5.09 7.59
CA LEU A 42 0.78 4.18 8.38
C LEU A 42 1.86 3.51 7.53
N LEU A 43 1.51 3.10 6.30
CA LEU A 43 2.42 2.51 5.33
C LEU A 43 3.56 3.49 4.99
N LEU A 44 3.24 4.72 4.58
CA LEU A 44 4.22 5.74 4.26
C LEU A 44 5.09 6.11 5.46
N THR A 45 4.49 6.28 6.64
CA THR A 45 5.22 6.54 7.89
C THR A 45 6.19 5.41 8.21
N THR A 46 5.78 4.16 8.01
CA THR A 46 6.68 3.01 8.24
C THR A 46 7.83 2.99 7.23
N TYR A 47 7.59 3.38 5.98
CA TYR A 47 8.67 3.55 5.01
C TYR A 47 9.63 4.71 5.37
N ASP A 48 9.13 5.82 5.94
CA ASP A 48 9.96 6.89 6.50
C ASP A 48 10.87 6.34 7.62
N GLU A 49 10.30 5.59 8.57
CA GLU A 49 11.08 4.98 9.65
C GLU A 49 12.15 4.00 9.13
N ILE A 50 11.85 3.23 8.08
CA ILE A 50 12.84 2.36 7.43
C ILE A 50 13.95 3.19 6.79
N GLN A 51 13.60 4.29 6.11
CA GLN A 51 14.58 5.18 5.49
C GLN A 51 15.50 5.81 6.54
N ASP A 52 14.97 6.21 7.69
CA ASP A 52 15.74 6.70 8.83
C ASP A 52 16.69 5.64 9.39
N LEU A 53 16.22 4.39 9.53
CA LEU A 53 17.08 3.27 9.94
C LEU A 53 18.23 3.06 8.95
N LEU A 54 17.94 3.08 7.65
CA LEU A 54 18.95 2.93 6.61
C LEU A 54 19.96 4.10 6.58
N ASN A 55 19.55 5.30 7.03
CA ASN A 55 20.40 6.49 7.12
C ASN A 55 21.18 6.61 8.44
N SER A 56 20.91 5.74 9.41
CA SER A 56 21.58 5.78 10.71
C SER A 56 23.02 5.25 10.66
N ASP A 57 23.84 5.68 11.63
CA ASP A 57 25.22 5.18 11.83
C ASP A 57 25.26 3.80 12.52
N LYS A 58 24.13 3.09 12.60
CA LYS A 58 24.06 1.76 13.22
C LYS A 58 24.79 0.72 12.37
N LYS A 59 25.19 -0.39 13.00
CA LYS A 59 25.75 -1.53 12.27
C LYS A 59 24.73 -2.09 11.29
N SER A 60 25.19 -2.51 10.10
CA SER A 60 24.33 -3.03 9.04
C SER A 60 23.41 -4.17 9.50
N THR A 61 23.90 -5.07 10.36
CA THR A 61 23.10 -6.16 10.94
C THR A 61 21.93 -5.62 11.79
N ASP A 62 22.18 -4.62 12.63
CA ASP A 62 21.12 -4.00 13.45
C ASP A 62 20.09 -3.27 12.57
N ILE A 63 20.54 -2.63 11.50
CA ILE A 63 19.66 -2.00 10.51
C ILE A 63 18.75 -3.07 9.89
N ILE A 64 19.31 -4.16 9.37
CA ILE A 64 18.55 -5.24 8.70
C ILE A 64 17.49 -5.83 9.65
N ILE A 65 17.87 -6.16 10.90
CA ILE A 65 16.94 -6.72 11.89
C ILE A 65 15.78 -5.75 12.18
N ASN A 66 16.09 -4.46 12.36
CA ASN A 66 15.05 -3.46 12.65
C ASN A 66 14.14 -3.20 11.45
N VAL A 67 14.68 -3.18 10.23
CA VAL A 67 13.88 -3.04 9.01
C VAL A 67 12.94 -4.23 8.83
N LYS A 68 13.40 -5.46 9.08
CA LYS A 68 12.52 -6.64 9.01
C LYS A 68 11.32 -6.55 9.95
N LYS A 69 11.51 -6.07 11.19
CA LYS A 69 10.41 -5.82 12.12
C LYS A 69 9.42 -4.78 11.57
N LYS A 70 9.91 -3.72 10.92
CA LYS A 70 9.04 -2.70 10.29
C LYS A 70 8.29 -3.26 9.08
N LEU A 71 8.90 -4.17 8.31
CA LEU A 71 8.23 -4.85 7.19
C LEU A 71 7.02 -5.69 7.63
N GLU A 72 7.02 -6.22 8.85
CA GLU A 72 5.86 -6.96 9.39
C GLU A 72 4.61 -6.06 9.47
N ASN A 73 4.76 -4.81 9.93
CA ASN A 73 3.68 -3.84 9.95
C ASN A 73 3.20 -3.47 8.54
N ILE A 74 4.15 -3.31 7.60
CA ILE A 74 3.85 -3.00 6.19
C ILE A 74 2.94 -4.05 5.57
N LYS A 75 3.07 -5.33 5.94
CA LYS A 75 2.21 -6.40 5.44
C LYS A 75 0.73 -6.14 5.73
N GLU A 76 0.41 -5.79 6.99
CA GLU A 76 -0.96 -5.57 7.43
C GLU A 76 -1.58 -4.34 6.77
N PHE A 77 -0.82 -3.24 6.71
CA PHE A 77 -1.26 -2.01 6.06
C PHE A 77 -1.49 -2.23 4.57
N SER A 78 -0.54 -2.88 3.90
CA SER A 78 -0.63 -3.21 2.47
C SER A 78 -1.86 -4.07 2.20
N SER A 79 -2.10 -5.12 2.98
CA SER A 79 -3.26 -6.01 2.82
C SER A 79 -4.60 -5.29 2.92
N THR A 80 -4.70 -4.34 3.86
CA THR A 80 -5.93 -3.55 4.05
C THR A 80 -6.20 -2.64 2.84
N ILE A 81 -5.17 -1.96 2.35
CA ILE A 81 -5.25 -1.07 1.18
C ILE A 81 -5.59 -1.87 -0.08
N ASP A 82 -4.86 -2.96 -0.29
CA ASP A 82 -5.04 -3.91 -1.39
C ASP A 82 -6.47 -4.46 -1.44
N THR A 83 -7.03 -4.81 -0.28
CA THR A 83 -8.42 -5.27 -0.14
C THR A 83 -9.41 -4.15 -0.48
N ALA A 84 -9.17 -2.93 -0.02
CA ALA A 84 -10.06 -1.79 -0.28
C ALA A 84 -10.11 -1.42 -1.77
N ILE A 85 -9.01 -1.62 -2.50
CA ILE A 85 -8.87 -1.28 -3.92
C ILE A 85 -9.13 -2.48 -4.84
N GLY A 86 -9.08 -3.70 -4.31
CA GLY A 86 -9.27 -4.94 -5.06
C GLY A 86 -8.05 -5.37 -5.87
N ARG A 87 -6.83 -5.05 -5.43
CA ARG A 87 -5.55 -5.43 -6.07
C ARG A 87 -4.55 -5.92 -5.02
N GLY A 88 -3.53 -6.70 -5.40
CA GLY A 88 -2.56 -7.31 -4.47
C GLY A 88 -1.14 -6.75 -4.59
N ASP A 89 -1.00 -5.53 -5.10
CA ASP A 89 0.28 -4.99 -5.56
C ASP A 89 1.17 -4.57 -4.41
N LEU A 90 0.61 -3.92 -3.37
CA LEU A 90 1.41 -3.48 -2.23
C LEU A 90 1.91 -4.67 -1.41
N GLN A 91 1.09 -5.72 -1.26
CA GLN A 91 1.53 -6.98 -0.68
C GLN A 91 2.64 -7.63 -1.51
N THR A 92 2.54 -7.62 -2.84
CA THR A 92 3.59 -8.13 -3.72
C THR A 92 4.91 -7.39 -3.47
N ILE A 93 4.86 -6.06 -3.38
CA ILE A 93 6.02 -5.22 -3.08
C ILE A 93 6.60 -5.54 -1.68
N TYR A 94 5.74 -5.70 -0.67
CA TYR A 94 6.14 -6.16 0.66
C TYR A 94 6.95 -7.46 0.60
N PHE A 95 6.42 -8.49 -0.08
CA PHE A 95 7.11 -9.78 -0.20
C PHE A 95 8.49 -9.62 -0.86
N LYS A 96 8.60 -8.78 -1.89
CA LYS A 96 9.87 -8.51 -2.58
C LYS A 96 10.88 -7.83 -1.65
N PHE A 97 10.47 -6.85 -0.85
CA PHE A 97 11.36 -6.27 0.16
C PHE A 97 11.75 -7.28 1.25
N THR A 98 10.83 -8.12 1.70
CA THR A 98 11.15 -9.17 2.68
C THR A 98 12.19 -10.15 2.14
N GLU A 99 12.09 -10.57 0.88
CA GLU A 99 13.08 -11.42 0.21
C GLU A 99 14.46 -10.73 0.19
N ILE A 100 14.51 -9.46 -0.24
CA ILE A 100 15.72 -8.64 -0.30
C ILE A 100 16.41 -8.54 1.07
N PHE A 101 15.67 -8.17 2.13
CA PHE A 101 16.25 -8.00 3.46
C PHE A 101 16.64 -9.34 4.12
N SER A 102 15.93 -10.42 3.82
CA SER A 102 16.32 -11.76 4.29
C SER A 102 17.62 -12.22 3.63
N HIS A 103 17.80 -11.91 2.35
CA HIS A 103 19.06 -12.18 1.66
C HIS A 103 20.25 -11.41 2.28
N PHE A 104 20.05 -10.14 2.67
CA PHE A 104 21.11 -9.39 3.34
C PHE A 104 21.44 -9.88 4.75
N GLU A 105 20.45 -10.34 5.50
CA GLU A 105 20.69 -10.95 6.81
C GLU A 105 21.65 -12.14 6.66
N ASN A 106 21.37 -13.05 5.71
CA ASN A 106 22.19 -14.23 5.44
C ASN A 106 23.63 -13.87 5.01
N ILE A 107 23.80 -12.84 4.18
CA ILE A 107 25.14 -12.39 3.77
C ILE A 107 25.86 -11.68 4.93
N SER A 108 25.17 -10.84 5.70
CA SER A 108 25.78 -10.12 6.81
C SER A 108 26.28 -11.06 7.91
N ALA A 109 25.62 -12.20 8.10
CA ALA A 109 26.06 -13.26 9.02
C ALA A 109 27.30 -14.03 8.52
N SER A 110 27.56 -14.03 7.21
CA SER A 110 28.63 -14.82 6.59
C SER A 110 29.85 -14.00 6.16
N VAL A 111 29.68 -12.72 5.82
CA VAL A 111 30.74 -11.86 5.25
C VAL A 111 30.72 -10.52 5.97
N GLY A 112 31.58 -10.38 7.00
CA GLY A 112 31.54 -9.34 8.03
C GLY A 112 31.74 -7.86 7.63
N ASN A 113 31.54 -7.46 6.37
CA ASN A 113 31.26 -6.09 5.93
C ASN A 113 31.43 -6.01 4.42
N ASN A 114 30.35 -5.81 3.66
CA ASN A 114 30.40 -5.10 2.37
C ASN A 114 29.01 -4.97 1.76
N LYS A 115 28.21 -3.96 2.15
CA LYS A 115 26.99 -3.57 1.38
C LYS A 115 26.70 -2.07 1.43
N SER A 116 27.68 -1.21 1.09
CA SER A 116 27.40 0.22 0.93
C SER A 116 26.56 0.51 -0.32
N LYS A 117 26.86 -0.12 -1.47
CA LYS A 117 26.18 0.16 -2.74
C LYS A 117 24.73 -0.34 -2.81
N GLU A 118 24.48 -1.56 -2.35
CA GLU A 118 23.14 -2.17 -2.42
C GLU A 118 22.17 -1.51 -1.43
N LEU A 119 22.65 -1.13 -0.23
CA LEU A 119 21.85 -0.34 0.72
C LEU A 119 21.49 1.03 0.16
N ILE A 120 22.39 1.68 -0.59
CA ILE A 120 22.08 2.93 -1.29
C ILE A 120 20.98 2.72 -2.35
N GLU A 121 21.05 1.64 -3.12
CA GLU A 121 20.05 1.34 -4.15
C GLU A 121 18.66 1.08 -3.53
N ILE A 122 18.60 0.39 -2.40
CA ILE A 122 17.34 0.13 -1.67
C ILE A 122 16.75 1.42 -1.12
N LYS A 123 17.57 2.35 -0.60
CA LYS A 123 17.08 3.68 -0.21
C LYS A 123 16.41 4.37 -1.39
N GLY A 124 17.00 4.27 -2.59
CA GLY A 124 16.42 4.78 -3.83
C GLY A 124 15.07 4.13 -4.14
N LEU A 125 14.98 2.80 -4.07
CA LEU A 125 13.74 2.06 -4.31
C LEU A 125 12.63 2.43 -3.31
N ILE A 126 12.96 2.61 -2.03
CA ILE A 126 11.97 3.01 -1.00
C ILE A 126 11.48 4.43 -1.26
N GLN A 127 12.39 5.36 -1.57
CA GLN A 127 12.01 6.74 -1.87
C GLN A 127 11.11 6.82 -3.10
N GLU A 128 11.45 6.10 -4.16
CA GLU A 128 10.64 6.02 -5.38
C GLU A 128 9.27 5.41 -5.11
N LEU A 129 9.20 4.32 -4.34
CA LEU A 129 7.95 3.69 -3.97
C LEU A 129 7.03 4.67 -3.23
N LYS A 130 7.55 5.42 -2.26
CA LYS A 130 6.76 6.43 -1.53
C LYS A 130 6.15 7.46 -2.48
N THR A 131 6.93 7.95 -3.44
CA THR A 131 6.43 8.85 -4.49
C THR A 131 5.32 8.20 -5.31
N ILE A 132 5.52 6.96 -5.76
CA ILE A 132 4.50 6.24 -6.54
C ILE A 132 3.22 6.02 -5.72
N ILE A 133 3.34 5.67 -4.43
CA ILE A 133 2.20 5.49 -3.53
C ILE A 133 1.41 6.80 -3.41
N LEU A 134 2.09 7.92 -3.15
CA LEU A 134 1.47 9.25 -3.07
C LEU A 134 0.74 9.64 -4.35
N GLU A 135 1.32 9.35 -5.52
CA GLU A 135 0.73 9.73 -6.81
C GLU A 135 -0.42 8.82 -7.27
N THR A 136 -0.42 7.57 -6.81
CA THR A 136 -1.35 6.52 -7.30
C THR A 136 -2.53 6.32 -6.36
N TYR A 137 -2.28 6.30 -5.04
CA TYR A 137 -3.26 5.90 -4.04
C TYR A 137 -3.93 7.05 -3.30
N TYR A 138 -3.48 8.29 -3.48
CA TYR A 138 -4.09 9.47 -2.87
C TYR A 138 -4.85 10.33 -3.88
N VAL A 139 -5.90 10.98 -3.39
CA VAL A 139 -6.66 11.96 -4.17
C VAL A 139 -5.79 13.18 -4.45
N LYS A 140 -5.45 13.42 -5.72
CA LYS A 140 -4.50 14.47 -6.19
C LYS A 140 -4.82 15.89 -5.73
N ASN A 141 -6.08 16.18 -5.43
CA ASN A 141 -6.55 17.51 -5.03
C ASN A 141 -6.78 17.65 -3.52
N ASN A 142 -6.47 16.63 -2.73
CA ASN A 142 -6.55 16.72 -1.28
C ASN A 142 -5.22 17.22 -0.72
N THR A 143 -5.19 18.48 -0.31
CA THR A 143 -4.03 19.17 0.27
C THR A 143 -3.56 18.59 1.61
N GLU A 144 -4.38 17.78 2.28
CA GLU A 144 -4.05 17.19 3.58
C GLU A 144 -3.47 15.77 3.47
N GLY A 145 -3.35 15.21 2.25
CA GLY A 145 -2.69 13.91 2.04
C GLY A 145 -3.32 12.75 2.84
N GLY A 146 -4.57 12.89 3.29
CA GLY A 146 -5.23 11.91 4.17
C GLY A 146 -6.29 11.04 3.49
N LYS A 147 -6.70 11.37 2.25
CA LYS A 147 -7.80 10.69 1.56
C LYS A 147 -7.29 9.72 0.49
N ALA A 148 -7.63 8.45 0.67
CA ALA A 148 -7.36 7.40 -0.31
C ALA A 148 -8.23 7.58 -1.57
N GLU A 149 -7.66 7.29 -2.73
CA GLU A 149 -8.39 7.11 -3.98
C GLU A 149 -8.79 5.64 -4.10
N LEU A 150 -10.09 5.34 -4.03
CA LEU A 150 -10.59 3.98 -4.19
C LEU A 150 -10.77 3.60 -5.67
N HIS A 151 -10.95 4.57 -6.57
CA HIS A 151 -11.23 4.34 -7.99
C HIS A 151 -10.03 4.74 -8.86
N ILE A 152 -8.92 4.04 -8.66
CA ILE A 152 -7.67 4.28 -9.39
C ILE A 152 -7.79 3.73 -10.82
N LYS A 153 -7.56 4.59 -11.82
CA LYS A 153 -7.67 4.23 -13.24
C LYS A 153 -6.40 3.62 -13.83
N HIS A 154 -5.23 3.96 -13.28
CA HIS A 154 -3.93 3.64 -13.85
C HIS A 154 -2.97 3.17 -12.75
N PHE A 155 -2.45 1.95 -12.90
CA PHE A 155 -1.47 1.33 -12.02
C PHE A 155 -0.09 1.20 -12.67
N ASP A 156 0.12 1.80 -13.85
CA ASP A 156 1.31 1.58 -14.69
C ASP A 156 2.63 1.84 -13.93
N LYS A 157 2.66 2.84 -13.03
CA LYS A 157 3.83 3.14 -12.21
C LYS A 157 4.11 2.07 -11.16
N ILE A 158 3.06 1.50 -10.55
CA ILE A 158 3.17 0.40 -9.59
C ILE A 158 3.63 -0.87 -10.30
N ASP A 159 3.03 -1.19 -11.45
CA ASP A 159 3.39 -2.37 -12.24
C ASP A 159 4.87 -2.29 -12.69
N ALA A 160 5.30 -1.13 -13.20
CA ALA A 160 6.70 -0.89 -13.56
C ALA A 160 7.65 -0.99 -12.35
N PHE A 161 7.23 -0.50 -11.18
CA PHE A 161 8.00 -0.63 -9.96
C PHE A 161 8.14 -2.10 -9.53
N ILE A 162 7.06 -2.87 -9.58
CA ILE A 162 7.07 -4.31 -9.28
C ILE A 162 8.04 -5.06 -10.20
N GLU A 163 8.03 -4.76 -11.50
CA GLU A 163 9.01 -5.35 -12.43
C GLU A 163 10.45 -4.99 -12.04
N ARG A 164 10.69 -3.72 -11.69
CA ARG A 164 12.03 -3.24 -11.34
C ARG A 164 12.54 -3.86 -10.05
N ILE A 165 11.76 -3.88 -8.98
CA ILE A 165 12.16 -4.50 -7.71
C ILE A 165 12.33 -6.02 -7.87
N THR A 166 11.55 -6.65 -8.75
CA THR A 166 11.73 -8.07 -9.10
C THR A 166 13.06 -8.31 -9.82
N LYS A 167 13.44 -7.46 -10.78
CA LYS A 167 14.74 -7.53 -11.46
C LYS A 167 15.90 -7.33 -10.48
N PHE A 168 15.79 -6.34 -9.58
CA PHE A 168 16.78 -6.11 -8.52
C PHE A 168 16.94 -7.36 -7.64
N ASN A 169 15.84 -7.93 -7.16
CA ASN A 169 15.87 -9.09 -6.27
C ASN A 169 16.47 -10.34 -6.96
N LYS A 170 16.16 -10.57 -8.25
CA LYS A 170 16.81 -11.63 -9.04
C LYS A 170 18.32 -11.44 -9.21
N GLY A 171 18.82 -10.21 -9.15
CA GLY A 171 20.26 -9.92 -9.20
C GLY A 171 20.99 -10.21 -7.88
N LEU A 172 20.24 -10.42 -6.78
CA LEU A 172 20.79 -10.79 -5.48
C LEU A 172 20.93 -12.31 -5.31
N THR A 173 20.04 -13.09 -5.94
CA THR A 173 20.08 -14.57 -5.95
C THR A 173 21.03 -15.12 -6.99
#